data_AF-G5GBK6-F1
#
_entry.id   AF-G5GBK6-F1
#
_cell.length_a   1.000
_cell.length_b   1.000
_cell.length_c   1.000
_cell.angle_alpha   90.00
_cell.angle_beta   90.00
_cell.angle_gamma   90.00
#
_symmetry.space_group_name_H-M   'P 1'
#
loop_
_entity.id
_entity.type
_entity.pdbx_description
1 polymer ?
#
loop_
_entity_poly.entity_id
_entity_poly.type
_entity_poly.pdbx_seq_one_letter_code
_entity_poly.pdbx_strand_id
1 'polypeptide(L)'
;MKKIVLIVALLAGITLPTAEIAQATTTLSVNHTSDQPSTEQLKRLGLANAQLTSVRKGIWSVSLNGQRAGYIINSSSYAKKVTGYNGYTPVLVYVNKAGKVEHIYTLPNQETPKFFKMASANLIKWKDANAKKDANMQVDAVSGATYSSNALNKNVQAALAAYNKYCK
;
A
#
# COMPACT_ATOMS: atom_id res chain seq x y z
N MET A 1 -47.65 -40.42 -27.38
CA MET A 1 -47.60 -41.90 -27.47
C MET A 1 -46.36 -42.30 -28.26
N LYS A 2 -45.81 -43.51 -28.02
CA LYS A 2 -44.51 -44.03 -28.51
C LYS A 2 -43.28 -43.38 -27.84
N LYS A 3 -42.27 -44.13 -27.39
CA LYS A 3 -42.22 -45.51 -26.88
C LYS A 3 -40.92 -45.64 -26.05
N ILE A 4 -40.95 -46.39 -24.95
CA ILE A 4 -39.80 -46.62 -24.07
C ILE A 4 -38.81 -47.58 -24.75
N VAL A 5 -37.50 -47.34 -24.59
CA VAL A 5 -36.50 -48.42 -24.59
C VAL A 5 -35.71 -48.30 -23.29
N LEU A 6 -35.75 -49.38 -22.52
CA LEU A 6 -35.09 -49.55 -21.24
C LEU A 6 -33.78 -50.30 -21.50
N ILE A 7 -32.64 -49.80 -21.04
CA ILE A 7 -31.41 -50.61 -20.94
C ILE A 7 -31.05 -50.71 -19.46
N VAL A 8 -31.29 -51.89 -18.92
CA VAL A 8 -30.86 -52.30 -17.57
C VAL A 8 -29.46 -52.88 -17.70
N ALA A 9 -28.48 -52.29 -17.01
CA ALA A 9 -27.17 -52.88 -16.77
C ALA A 9 -27.01 -53.16 -15.28
N LEU A 10 -26.54 -54.35 -14.93
CA LEU A 10 -26.57 -54.88 -13.56
C LEU A 10 -25.57 -54.19 -12.63
N LEU A 11 -25.90 -54.15 -11.34
CA LEU A 11 -24.96 -53.85 -10.28
C LEU A 11 -23.98 -55.01 -10.07
N ALA A 12 -22.69 -54.68 -9.93
CA ALA A 12 -21.75 -55.43 -9.11
C ALA A 12 -21.00 -54.42 -8.23
N GLY A 13 -21.18 -54.49 -6.90
CA GLY A 13 -20.62 -53.51 -5.97
C GLY A 13 -19.16 -53.82 -5.63
N ILE A 14 -18.30 -52.80 -5.70
CA ILE A 14 -16.95 -52.83 -5.11
C ILE A 14 -16.72 -51.52 -4.35
N THR A 15 -16.29 -51.69 -3.10
CA THR A 15 -15.89 -50.74 -2.05
C THR A 15 -15.53 -49.29 -2.43
N LEU A 16 -16.11 -48.33 -1.70
CA LEU A 16 -15.59 -46.96 -1.54
C LEU A 16 -14.25 -46.96 -0.77
N PRO A 17 -13.16 -46.36 -1.29
CA PRO A 17 -12.03 -45.97 -0.46
C PRO A 17 -12.27 -44.62 0.23
N THR A 18 -11.61 -44.48 1.38
CA THR A 18 -11.67 -43.38 2.36
C THR A 18 -11.36 -42.00 1.77
N ALA A 19 -11.87 -40.95 2.42
CA ALA A 19 -11.64 -39.55 2.06
C ALA A 19 -10.14 -39.17 1.98
N GLU A 20 -9.78 -38.47 0.90
CA GLU A 20 -8.51 -37.75 0.78
C GLU A 20 -8.80 -36.23 0.76
N ILE A 21 -8.34 -35.53 1.80
CA ILE A 21 -8.53 -34.09 1.94
C ILE A 21 -7.47 -33.39 1.08
N ALA A 22 -7.82 -33.00 -0.13
CA ALA A 22 -6.98 -32.18 -1.00
C ALA A 22 -6.94 -30.71 -0.54
N GLN A 23 -6.35 -30.45 0.62
CA GLN A 23 -5.85 -29.13 1.00
C GLN A 23 -4.37 -29.02 0.63
N ALA A 24 -4.04 -28.31 -0.46
CA ALA A 24 -2.89 -27.38 -0.54
C ALA A 24 -2.71 -26.78 -1.95
N THR A 25 -2.97 -25.48 -2.05
CA THR A 25 -1.96 -24.52 -2.52
C THR A 25 -1.29 -24.77 -3.89
N THR A 26 -2.00 -24.46 -4.99
CA THR A 26 -1.34 -24.06 -6.24
C THR A 26 -0.85 -22.61 -6.14
N THR A 27 0.31 -22.39 -5.50
CA THR A 27 0.98 -21.08 -5.49
C THR A 27 1.55 -20.74 -6.87
N LEU A 28 0.87 -19.88 -7.63
CA LEU A 28 1.46 -19.21 -8.79
C LEU A 28 2.14 -17.89 -8.39
N SER A 29 3.46 -17.96 -8.29
CA SER A 29 4.38 -16.82 -8.26
C SER A 29 4.81 -16.47 -9.70
N VAL A 30 5.15 -15.25 -10.10
CA VAL A 30 5.46 -14.00 -9.37
C VAL A 30 4.88 -12.80 -10.15
N ASN A 31 4.56 -11.67 -9.51
CA ASN A 31 4.48 -10.37 -10.21
C ASN A 31 4.95 -9.19 -9.34
N HIS A 32 6.27 -8.94 -9.33
CA HIS A 32 6.90 -7.78 -8.66
C HIS A 32 6.78 -6.47 -9.48
N THR A 33 5.56 -6.06 -9.86
CA THR A 33 5.31 -4.77 -10.54
C THR A 33 3.94 -4.16 -10.23
N SER A 34 3.56 -4.14 -8.95
CA SER A 34 2.54 -3.19 -8.50
C SER A 34 3.13 -2.29 -7.42
N ASP A 35 3.23 -0.98 -7.70
CA ASP A 35 3.59 0.04 -6.71
C ASP A 35 2.50 0.20 -5.61
N GLN A 36 1.40 -0.55 -5.73
CA GLN A 36 0.21 -0.50 -4.88
C GLN A 36 0.51 -0.97 -3.45
N PRO A 37 -0.06 -0.30 -2.42
CA PRO A 37 0.00 -0.76 -1.05
C PRO A 37 -0.50 -2.21 -0.89
N SER A 38 0.27 -3.04 -0.20
CA SER A 38 -0.12 -4.39 0.20
C SER A 38 -1.12 -4.38 1.36
N THR A 39 -1.78 -5.50 1.63
CA THR A 39 -2.76 -5.63 2.72
C THR A 39 -2.19 -5.26 4.10
N GLU A 40 -0.95 -5.65 4.40
CA GLU A 40 -0.30 -5.26 5.67
C GLU A 40 0.01 -3.75 5.70
N GLN A 41 0.43 -3.16 4.58
CA GLN A 41 0.63 -1.71 4.49
C GLN A 41 -0.68 -0.93 4.67
N LEU A 42 -1.77 -1.41 4.07
CA LEU A 42 -3.12 -0.87 4.28
C LEU A 42 -3.55 -0.98 5.74
N LYS A 43 -3.34 -2.14 6.38
CA LYS A 43 -3.61 -2.32 7.82
C LYS A 43 -2.82 -1.34 8.68
N ARG A 44 -1.53 -1.09 8.37
CA ARG A 44 -0.67 -0.12 9.06
C ARG A 44 -1.08 1.34 8.83
N LEU A 45 -1.76 1.64 7.72
CA LEU A 45 -2.36 2.94 7.42
C LEU A 45 -3.78 3.11 8.00
N GLY A 46 -4.31 2.13 8.75
CA GLY A 46 -5.69 2.16 9.29
C GLY A 46 -6.77 1.77 8.28
N LEU A 47 -6.38 1.21 7.13
CA LEU A 47 -7.21 1.01 5.92
C LEU A 47 -7.41 -0.48 5.57
N ALA A 48 -7.47 -1.37 6.57
CA ALA A 48 -7.46 -2.82 6.37
C ALA A 48 -8.56 -3.35 5.42
N ASN A 49 -9.74 -2.71 5.38
CA ASN A 49 -10.88 -3.08 4.53
C ASN A 49 -11.07 -2.12 3.33
N ALA A 50 -10.04 -1.33 2.98
CA ALA A 50 -10.15 -0.38 1.89
C ALA A 50 -10.08 -1.04 0.51
N GLN A 51 -10.97 -0.61 -0.38
CA GLN A 51 -10.82 -0.84 -1.81
C GLN A 51 -9.97 0.27 -2.42
N LEU A 52 -9.04 -0.10 -3.29
CA LEU A 52 -8.16 0.82 -3.99
C LEU A 52 -8.51 0.89 -5.47
N THR A 53 -8.73 2.10 -5.97
CA THR A 53 -8.86 2.37 -7.41
C THR A 53 -7.65 3.18 -7.88
N SER A 54 -6.90 2.65 -8.85
CA SER A 54 -5.72 3.36 -9.39
C SER A 54 -6.16 4.65 -10.12
N VAL A 55 -5.54 5.77 -9.74
CA VAL A 55 -5.75 7.09 -10.37
C VAL A 55 -4.61 7.38 -11.35
N ARG A 56 -3.39 6.99 -10.96
CA ARG A 56 -2.15 7.12 -11.71
C ARG A 56 -1.12 6.17 -11.12
N LYS A 57 -0.03 5.88 -11.83
CA LYS A 57 1.13 5.21 -11.24
C LYS A 57 1.53 5.88 -9.91
N GLY A 58 1.57 5.12 -8.82
CA GLY A 58 1.88 5.66 -7.50
C GLY A 58 0.75 6.42 -6.78
N ILE A 59 -0.50 6.44 -7.30
CA ILE A 59 -1.65 7.10 -6.65
C ILE A 59 -2.91 6.23 -6.75
N TRP A 60 -3.54 5.96 -5.61
CA TRP A 60 -4.82 5.24 -5.51
C TRP A 60 -5.84 6.06 -4.75
N SER A 61 -7.07 6.09 -5.23
CA SER A 61 -8.23 6.52 -4.44
C SER A 61 -8.60 5.39 -3.48
N VAL A 62 -8.87 5.75 -2.23
CA VAL A 62 -9.25 4.85 -1.14
C VAL A 62 -10.75 4.93 -0.96
N SER A 63 -11.44 3.79 -0.96
CA SER A 63 -12.86 3.68 -0.65
C SER A 63 -13.09 2.72 0.53
N LEU A 64 -13.91 3.14 1.50
CA LEU A 64 -14.37 2.35 2.64
C LEU A 64 -15.90 2.30 2.58
N ASN A 65 -16.48 1.10 2.65
CA ASN A 65 -17.94 0.88 2.61
C ASN A 65 -18.63 1.59 1.43
N GLY A 66 -18.00 1.59 0.25
CA GLY A 66 -18.50 2.27 -0.96
C GLY A 66 -18.30 3.80 -0.99
N GLN A 67 -17.82 4.43 0.08
CA GLN A 67 -17.56 5.86 0.14
C GLN A 67 -16.07 6.19 0.00
N ARG A 68 -15.74 7.24 -0.75
CA ARG A 68 -14.35 7.71 -0.89
C ARG A 68 -13.81 8.25 0.44
N ALA A 69 -12.81 7.56 0.98
CA ALA A 69 -12.13 7.88 2.24
C ALA A 69 -10.95 8.85 2.05
N GLY A 70 -10.28 8.80 0.89
CA GLY A 70 -9.11 9.65 0.60
C GLY A 70 -8.27 9.13 -0.56
N TYR A 71 -6.97 9.35 -0.50
CA TYR A 71 -5.97 8.90 -1.47
C TYR A 71 -4.70 8.40 -0.78
N ILE A 72 -4.07 7.36 -1.32
CA ILE A 72 -2.70 6.95 -0.96
C ILE A 72 -1.77 7.31 -2.09
N ILE A 73 -0.62 7.91 -1.75
CA ILE A 73 0.43 8.31 -2.68
C ILE A 73 1.73 7.59 -2.30
N ASN A 74 2.33 6.87 -3.25
CA ASN A 74 3.64 6.24 -3.12
C ASN A 74 4.71 7.17 -3.70
N SER A 75 5.59 7.68 -2.82
CA SER A 75 6.61 8.67 -3.21
C SER A 75 7.65 8.11 -4.19
N SER A 76 7.87 6.80 -4.30
CA SER A 76 8.82 6.19 -5.24
C SER A 76 8.62 6.62 -6.69
N SER A 77 7.38 6.90 -7.10
CA SER A 77 7.07 7.39 -8.44
C SER A 77 7.43 8.87 -8.67
N TYR A 78 7.54 9.66 -7.62
CA TYR A 78 7.61 11.14 -7.65
C TYR A 78 8.91 11.71 -7.06
N ALA A 79 9.57 10.97 -6.18
CA ALA A 79 10.76 11.38 -5.42
C ALA A 79 12.06 10.70 -5.91
N LYS A 80 12.13 10.32 -7.21
CA LYS A 80 13.22 9.53 -7.81
C LYS A 80 14.65 10.07 -7.66
N LYS A 81 14.81 11.32 -7.22
CA LYS A 81 16.11 11.98 -6.96
C LYS A 81 16.38 12.25 -5.47
N VAL A 82 15.54 11.71 -4.58
CA VAL A 82 15.60 11.96 -3.13
C VAL A 82 16.27 10.78 -2.44
N THR A 83 17.51 10.97 -2.01
CA THR A 83 18.31 9.98 -1.28
C THR A 83 18.57 10.43 0.16
N GLY A 84 18.52 9.47 1.08
CA GLY A 84 18.99 9.58 2.46
C GLY A 84 20.50 9.40 2.57
N TYR A 85 20.94 8.83 3.69
CA TYR A 85 22.36 8.54 3.94
C TYR A 85 22.88 7.37 3.09
N ASN A 86 22.06 6.33 2.89
CA ASN A 86 22.41 5.10 2.18
C ASN A 86 21.33 4.71 1.17
N GLY A 87 20.96 5.63 0.27
CA GLY A 87 20.03 5.36 -0.84
C GLY A 87 18.62 5.90 -0.64
N TYR A 88 17.61 5.25 -1.24
CA TYR A 88 16.24 5.77 -1.26
C TYR A 88 15.49 5.49 0.04
N THR A 89 14.71 6.47 0.51
CA THR A 89 13.83 6.36 1.69
C THR A 89 12.35 6.63 1.35
N PRO A 90 11.72 5.81 0.48
CA PRO A 90 10.36 6.08 0.02
C PRO A 90 9.31 5.91 1.13
N VAL A 91 8.15 6.53 0.93
CA VAL A 91 7.01 6.47 1.85
C VAL A 91 5.68 6.31 1.09
N LEU A 92 4.71 5.73 1.76
CA LEU A 92 3.29 5.86 1.43
C LEU A 92 2.71 7.00 2.30
N VAL A 93 2.03 7.96 1.69
CA VAL A 93 1.27 9.00 2.40
C VAL A 93 -0.22 8.77 2.17
N TYR A 94 -0.99 8.60 3.24
CA TYR A 94 -2.45 8.61 3.19
C TYR A 94 -2.97 10.02 3.50
N VAL A 95 -3.66 10.61 2.52
CA VAL A 95 -4.37 11.89 2.63
C VAL A 95 -5.86 11.60 2.62
N ASN A 96 -6.55 11.96 3.70
CA ASN A 96 -7.98 11.68 3.84
C ASN A 96 -8.87 12.62 2.99
N LYS A 97 -10.19 12.37 3.00
CA LYS A 97 -11.19 13.14 2.24
C LYS A 97 -11.27 14.63 2.60
N ALA A 98 -10.74 15.05 3.76
CA ALA A 98 -10.64 16.45 4.16
C ALA A 98 -9.34 17.12 3.64
N GLY A 99 -8.51 16.41 2.89
CA GLY A 99 -7.22 16.90 2.39
C GLY A 99 -6.15 16.99 3.48
N LYS A 100 -6.27 16.18 4.53
CA LYS A 100 -5.34 16.13 5.67
C LYS A 100 -4.50 14.87 5.63
N VAL A 101 -3.21 15.02 5.95
CA VAL A 101 -2.28 13.88 6.12
C VAL A 101 -2.65 13.12 7.38
N GLU A 102 -3.07 11.87 7.24
CA GLU A 102 -3.56 11.07 8.36
C GLU A 102 -2.54 10.01 8.79
N HIS A 103 -1.91 9.34 7.84
CA HIS A 103 -0.85 8.36 8.11
C HIS A 103 0.28 8.45 7.08
N ILE A 104 1.51 8.21 7.54
CA ILE A 104 2.69 8.02 6.70
C ILE A 104 3.32 6.69 7.08
N TYR A 105 3.59 5.85 6.09
CA TYR A 105 4.24 4.56 6.25
C TYR A 105 5.56 4.55 5.47
N THR A 106 6.68 4.29 6.15
CA THR A 106 7.99 4.16 5.50
C THR A 106 8.11 2.84 4.76
N LEU A 107 8.55 2.90 3.51
CA LEU A 107 8.81 1.72 2.67
C LEU A 107 10.24 1.18 2.90
N PRO A 108 10.55 -0.04 2.41
CA PRO A 108 11.89 -0.61 2.51
C PRO A 108 12.98 0.32 1.98
N ASN A 109 14.10 0.35 2.69
CA ASN A 109 15.26 1.22 2.44
C ASN A 109 16.53 0.53 2.99
N GLN A 110 17.70 1.13 2.75
CA GLN A 110 19.01 0.58 3.13
C GLN A 110 19.70 1.42 4.22
N GLU A 111 18.97 2.32 4.89
CA GLU A 111 19.51 3.18 5.94
C GLU A 111 19.90 2.38 7.20
N THR A 112 20.87 2.87 7.98
CA THR A 112 21.22 2.27 9.26
C THR A 112 20.00 2.28 10.22
N PRO A 113 19.49 1.12 10.69
CA PRO A 113 18.18 1.05 11.34
C PRO A 113 18.00 1.98 12.55
N LYS A 114 19.04 2.18 13.36
CA LYS A 114 19.03 3.10 14.52
C LYS A 114 18.72 4.53 14.10
N PHE A 115 19.47 5.07 13.14
CA PHE A 115 19.32 6.45 12.68
C PHE A 115 18.06 6.64 11.83
N PHE A 116 17.68 5.63 11.04
CA PHE A 116 16.41 5.68 10.31
C PHE A 116 15.20 5.72 11.25
N LYS A 117 15.19 4.94 12.34
CA LYS A 117 14.15 5.00 13.38
C LYS A 117 14.05 6.38 14.02
N MET A 118 15.18 7.04 14.28
CA MET A 118 15.20 8.42 14.79
C MET A 118 14.59 9.42 13.80
N ALA A 119 15.00 9.36 12.52
CA ALA A 119 14.49 10.25 11.47
C ALA A 119 12.98 10.04 11.20
N SER A 120 12.55 8.79 11.07
CA SER A 120 11.15 8.41 10.79
C SER A 120 10.19 8.73 11.94
N ALA A 121 10.66 8.73 13.20
CA ALA A 121 9.85 9.20 14.32
C ALA A 121 9.38 10.67 14.13
N ASN A 122 10.17 11.51 13.47
CA ASN A 122 9.80 12.91 13.23
C ASN A 122 8.73 13.09 12.14
N LEU A 123 8.34 12.03 11.41
CA LEU A 123 7.23 12.08 10.46
C LEU A 123 5.89 12.41 11.13
N ILE A 124 5.76 12.25 12.45
CA ILE A 124 4.59 12.68 13.22
C ILE A 124 4.30 14.19 13.06
N LYS A 125 5.31 15.01 12.77
CA LYS A 125 5.15 16.46 12.51
C LYS A 125 4.32 16.78 11.26
N TRP A 126 4.16 15.81 10.36
CA TRP A 126 3.30 15.92 9.17
C TRP A 126 1.84 15.51 9.45
N LYS A 127 1.53 14.97 10.63
CA LYS A 127 0.15 14.59 10.99
C LYS A 127 -0.73 15.85 11.00
N ASP A 128 -1.89 15.74 10.34
CA ASP A 128 -2.86 16.82 10.15
C ASP A 128 -2.32 18.06 9.40
N ALA A 129 -1.19 17.93 8.70
CA ALA A 129 -0.80 18.88 7.65
C ALA A 129 -1.89 18.90 6.54
N ASN A 130 -2.24 20.08 6.06
CA ASN A 130 -3.10 20.25 4.89
C ASN A 130 -2.28 19.96 3.62
N ALA A 131 -2.65 18.91 2.89
CA ALA A 131 -1.89 18.45 1.74
C ALA A 131 -1.73 19.50 0.62
N LYS A 132 -2.65 20.49 0.53
CA LYS A 132 -2.57 21.60 -0.44
C LYS A 132 -1.72 22.76 0.06
N LYS A 133 -1.97 23.25 1.27
CA LYS A 133 -1.29 24.46 1.83
C LYS A 133 0.11 24.15 2.34
N ASP A 134 0.28 23.00 2.96
CA ASP A 134 1.47 22.66 3.75
C ASP A 134 2.41 21.73 2.98
N ALA A 135 2.22 21.55 1.67
CA ALA A 135 3.03 20.68 0.81
C ALA A 135 4.53 21.05 0.78
N ASN A 136 4.85 22.32 1.06
CA ASN A 136 6.20 22.85 1.15
C ASN A 136 6.63 23.15 2.61
N MET A 137 5.88 22.66 3.60
CA MET A 137 6.22 22.83 5.02
C MET A 137 7.63 22.29 5.29
N GLN A 138 8.39 23.05 6.08
CA GLN A 138 9.70 22.65 6.54
C GLN A 138 9.54 21.97 7.91
N VAL A 139 10.13 20.79 8.05
CA VAL A 139 10.21 20.03 9.29
C VAL A 139 11.68 19.83 9.60
N ASP A 140 12.08 20.14 10.83
CA ASP A 140 13.48 20.07 11.24
C ASP A 140 14.05 18.65 11.10
N ALA A 141 15.34 18.58 10.82
CA ALA A 141 16.06 17.32 10.77
C ALA A 141 16.48 16.86 12.17
N VAL A 142 16.51 15.54 12.40
CA VAL A 142 16.98 14.99 13.68
C VAL A 142 18.50 14.91 13.69
N SER A 143 19.14 15.49 14.71
CA SER A 143 20.60 15.44 14.91
C SER A 143 21.12 14.00 14.90
N GLY A 144 22.19 13.76 14.14
CA GLY A 144 22.74 12.41 13.93
C GLY A 144 21.98 11.55 12.90
N ALA A 145 20.85 12.03 12.36
CA ALA A 145 20.09 11.36 11.30
C ALA A 145 19.64 12.35 10.19
N THR A 146 20.46 13.40 9.96
CA THR A 146 20.11 14.56 9.14
C THR A 146 19.78 14.21 7.69
N TYR A 147 20.62 13.40 7.03
CA TYR A 147 20.39 12.96 5.64
C TYR A 147 19.09 12.18 5.50
N SER A 148 18.87 11.19 6.38
CA SER A 148 17.64 10.37 6.44
C SER A 148 16.40 11.23 6.69
N SER A 149 16.47 12.18 7.62
CA SER A 149 15.37 13.10 7.95
C SER A 149 15.00 13.99 6.76
N ASN A 150 16.01 14.61 6.12
CA ASN A 150 15.82 15.47 4.95
C ASN A 150 15.24 14.68 3.76
N ALA A 151 15.66 13.43 3.58
CA ALA A 151 15.13 12.57 2.52
C ALA A 151 13.68 12.15 2.79
N LEU A 152 13.34 11.80 4.02
CA LEU A 152 11.95 11.51 4.41
C LEU A 152 11.03 12.72 4.23
N ASN A 153 11.45 13.91 4.68
CA ASN A 153 10.69 15.15 4.48
C ASN A 153 10.48 15.45 3.00
N LYS A 154 11.52 15.37 2.16
CA LYS A 154 11.41 15.55 0.71
C LYS A 154 10.51 14.49 0.03
N ASN A 155 10.50 13.25 0.53
CA ASN A 155 9.60 12.20 0.03
C ASN A 155 8.13 12.52 0.35
N VAL A 156 7.82 13.05 1.54
CA VAL A 156 6.47 13.51 1.90
C VAL A 156 6.07 14.71 1.04
N GLN A 157 6.93 15.74 0.94
CA GLN A 157 6.69 16.92 0.09
C GLN A 157 6.39 16.53 -1.36
N ALA A 158 7.17 15.60 -1.95
CA ALA A 158 6.93 15.09 -3.30
C ALA A 158 5.60 14.34 -3.44
N ALA A 159 5.19 13.57 -2.43
CA ALA A 159 3.89 12.90 -2.41
C ALA A 159 2.72 13.90 -2.31
N LEU A 160 2.85 14.95 -1.50
CA LEU A 160 1.85 16.02 -1.38
C LEU A 160 1.76 16.86 -2.66
N ALA A 161 2.89 17.17 -3.30
CA ALA A 161 2.91 17.82 -4.61
C ALA A 161 2.22 16.97 -5.70
N ALA A 162 2.42 15.65 -5.68
CA ALA A 162 1.72 14.73 -6.58
C ALA A 162 0.22 14.66 -6.29
N TYR A 163 -0.19 14.61 -5.01
CA TYR A 163 -1.60 14.71 -4.59
C TYR A 163 -2.24 16.01 -5.13
N ASN A 164 -1.60 17.16 -4.95
CA ASN A 164 -2.13 18.46 -5.40
C ASN A 164 -2.30 18.56 -6.92
N LYS A 165 -1.47 17.83 -7.68
CA LYS A 165 -1.49 17.85 -9.14
C LYS A 165 -2.49 16.86 -9.75
N TYR A 166 -2.79 15.74 -9.08
CA TYR A 166 -3.51 14.61 -9.68
C TYR A 166 -4.78 14.17 -8.93
N CYS A 167 -4.95 14.54 -7.66
CA CYS A 167 -6.13 14.19 -6.87
C CYS A 167 -7.16 15.34 -6.85
N LYS A 168 -8.45 15.00 -6.82
CA LYS A 168 -9.57 15.96 -6.83
C LYS A 168 -10.44 15.84 -5.56
#